data_AF-A0A923VUI6-F1
#
_entry.id   AF-A0A923VUI6-F1
#
_cell.length_a   1.000
_cell.length_b   1.000
_cell.length_c   1.000
_cell.angle_alpha   90.00
_cell.angle_beta   90.00
_cell.angle_gamma   90.00
#
_symmetry.space_group_name_H-M   'P 1'
#
loop_
_entity.id
_entity.type
_entity.pdbx_description
1 polymer ?
#
loop_
_entity_poly.entity_id
_entity_poly.type
_entity_poly.pdbx_seq_one_letter_code
_entity_poly.pdbx_strand_id
1 'polypeptide(L)' 'MSDLRLAHGEAGTTLVADLRARYGIATPALIVTGDRSLKTAREIKEHQLPFLYKPLPAGRLKSLMAQLLNLKPGLKS' A
#
# COMPACT_ATOMS: atom_id res chain seq x y z
N MET A 1 5.25 0.87 2.04
CA MET A 1 4.65 -0.05 1.04
C MET A 1 4.82 -1.47 1.57
N SER A 2 3.82 -2.33 1.40
CA SER A 2 3.91 -3.75 1.80
C SER A 2 3.37 -4.67 0.71
N ASP A 3 3.79 -5.93 0.70
CA ASP A 3 3.06 -6.99 -0.02
C ASP A 3 1.77 -7.31 0.74
N LEU A 4 0.75 -7.81 0.05
CA LEU A 4 -0.43 -8.33 0.74
C LEU A 4 -0.12 -9.59 1.54
N ARG A 5 0.74 -10.47 1.02
CA ARG A 5 1.10 -11.73 1.66
C ARG A 5 2.57 -11.65 2.09
N LEU A 6 2.78 -11.63 3.39
CA LEU A 6 4.10 -11.60 4.02
C LEU A 6 4.52 -13.01 4.41
N ALA A 7 5.75 -13.13 4.92
CA ALA A 7 6.24 -14.39 5.47
C ALA A 7 5.32 -14.88 6.60
N HIS A 8 5.30 -16.20 6.82
CA HIS A 8 4.50 -16.83 7.87
C HIS A 8 2.97 -16.61 7.76
N GLY A 9 2.47 -16.18 6.60
CA GLY A 9 1.03 -16.04 6.32
C GLY A 9 0.43 -14.72 6.80
N GLU A 10 1.24 -13.78 7.27
CA GLU A 10 0.76 -12.48 7.70
C GLU A 10 0.22 -11.65 6.52
N ALA A 11 -0.85 -10.89 6.79
CA ALA A 11 -1.41 -9.95 5.82
C ALA A 11 -0.77 -8.57 5.98
N GLY A 12 -0.25 -8.01 4.89
CA GLY A 12 0.32 -6.66 4.92
C GLY A 12 -0.67 -5.56 5.32
N THR A 13 -1.97 -5.80 5.13
CA THR A 13 -3.03 -4.91 5.63
C THR A 13 -3.11 -4.89 7.15
N THR A 14 -2.93 -6.05 7.80
CA THR A 14 -2.89 -6.19 9.26
C THR A 14 -1.64 -5.51 9.81
N LEU A 15 -0.48 -5.76 9.21
CA LEU A 15 0.77 -5.07 9.58
C LEU A 15 0.62 -3.54 9.58
N VAL A 16 -0.03 -2.98 8.56
CA VAL A 16 -0.26 -1.52 8.48
C VAL A 16 -1.18 -1.04 9.60
N ALA A 17 -2.24 -1.79 9.93
CA ALA A 17 -3.12 -1.47 11.05
C ALA A 17 -2.37 -1.49 12.38
N ASP A 18 -1.53 -2.50 12.60
CA ASP A 18 -0.73 -2.65 13.81
C ASP A 18 0.29 -1.51 13.96
N LEU A 19 0.96 -1.11 12.88
CA LEU A 19 1.87 0.02 12.90
C LEU A 19 1.15 1.32 13.27
N ARG A 20 -0.04 1.56 12.70
CA ARG A 20 -0.86 2.74 13.05
C ARG A 20 -1.28 2.74 14.51
N ALA A 21 -1.72 1.60 15.02
CA ALA A 21 -2.11 1.44 16.42
C ALA A 21 -0.91 1.63 17.36
N ARG A 22 0.24 1.03 17.03
CA ARG A 22 1.46 1.07 17.85
C ARG A 22 2.04 2.47 17.97
N TYR A 23 2.04 3.24 16.89
CA TYR A 23 2.69 4.56 16.85
C TYR A 23 1.70 5.72 16.99
N GLY A 24 0.39 5.48 16.98
CA GLY A 24 -0.63 6.53 17.07
C GLY A 24 -0.63 7.49 15.87
N ILE A 25 -0.03 7.10 14.75
CA ILE A 25 0.13 7.93 13.56
C ILE A 25 -0.53 7.24 12.38
N ALA A 26 -1.26 7.99 11.56
CA ALA A 26 -1.82 7.52 10.30
C ALA A 26 -0.72 7.36 9.22
N THR A 27 0.17 6.38 9.40
CA THR A 27 1.29 6.12 8.47
C THR A 27 0.74 5.92 7.04
N PRO A 28 1.24 6.69 6.05
CA PRO A 28 0.90 6.48 4.65
C PRO A 28 1.32 5.09 4.20
N ALA A 29 0.40 4.35 3.59
CA ALA A 29 0.63 2.96 3.21
C ALA A 29 -0.08 2.64 1.90
N LEU A 30 0.48 1.67 1.17
CA LEU A 30 -0.11 1.06 -0.01
C LEU A 30 0.30 -0.41 -0.09
N ILE A 31 -0.59 -1.22 -0.66
CA ILE A 31 -0.39 -2.65 -0.87
C ILE A 31 0.03 -2.90 -2.33
N VAL A 32 1.04 -3.74 -2.54
CA VAL A 32 1.41 -4.22 -3.89
C VAL A 32 1.27 -5.74 -3.90
N THR A 33 0.32 -6.26 -4.68
CA THR A 33 -0.01 -7.70 -4.68
C THR A 33 0.05 -8.29 -6.08
N GLY A 34 0.51 -9.53 -6.20
CA GLY A 34 0.36 -10.33 -7.43
C GLY A 34 -0.97 -11.08 -7.52
N ASP A 35 -1.68 -11.23 -6.39
CA ASP A 35 -2.95 -11.94 -6.32
C ASP A 35 -4.09 -11.04 -6.82
N ARG A 36 -4.81 -11.51 -7.84
CA ARG A 36 -5.91 -10.80 -8.52
C ARG A 36 -7.29 -11.37 -8.15
N SER A 37 -7.38 -12.18 -7.10
CA SER A 37 -8.63 -12.79 -6.66
C SER A 37 -9.61 -11.76 -6.10
N LEU A 38 -10.92 -12.06 -6.22
CA LEU A 38 -11.97 -11.25 -5.60
C LEU A 38 -11.84 -11.19 -4.07
N LYS A 39 -11.33 -12.26 -3.45
CA LYS A 39 -11.05 -12.31 -2.02
C LYS A 39 -10.06 -11.22 -1.63
N THR A 40 -8.94 -11.14 -2.36
CA THR A 40 -7.91 -10.12 -2.14
C THR A 40 -8.43 -8.70 -2.37
N ALA A 41 -9.24 -8.48 -3.40
CA ALA A 41 -9.85 -7.18 -3.64
C ALA A 41 -10.79 -6.73 -2.50
N ARG A 42 -11.55 -7.66 -1.91
CA ARG A 42 -12.43 -7.38 -0.75
C ARG A 42 -11.62 -7.06 0.49
N GLU A 43 -10.62 -7.89 0.81
CA GLU A 43 -9.74 -7.71 1.97
C GLU A 43 -9.07 -6.33 1.95
N ILE A 44 -8.44 -5.94 0.84
CA ILE A 44 -7.80 -4.62 0.74
C ILE A 44 -8.81 -3.48 0.90
N LYS A 45 -10.02 -3.64 0.34
CA LYS A 45 -11.08 -2.64 0.44
C LYS A 45 -11.57 -2.46 1.88
N GLU A 46 -11.68 -3.54 2.66
CA GLU A 46 -12.06 -3.48 4.08
C GLU A 46 -11.06 -2.65 4.90
N HIS A 47 -9.76 -2.74 4.58
CA HIS A 47 -8.72 -1.94 5.23
C HIS A 47 -8.57 -0.52 4.67
N GLN A 48 -9.33 -0.15 3.63
CA GLN A 48 -9.30 1.16 2.97
C GLN A 48 -7.89 1.60 2.54
N LEU A 49 -7.08 0.62 2.09
CA LEU A 49 -5.72 0.90 1.64
C LEU A 49 -5.66 1.02 0.11
N PRO A 50 -4.92 2.01 -0.43
CA PRO A 50 -4.54 2.03 -1.83
C PRO A 50 -3.77 0.77 -2.21
N PHE A 51 -3.95 0.28 -3.43
CA PHE A 51 -3.22 -0.88 -3.90
C PHE A 51 -2.88 -0.83 -5.39
N LEU A 52 -1.85 -1.60 -5.76
CA LEU A 52 -1.43 -1.84 -7.13
C LEU A 52 -1.22 -3.34 -7.36
N TYR A 53 -1.59 -3.81 -8.55
CA TYR A 53 -1.28 -5.17 -8.96
C TYR A 53 0.10 -5.27 -9.60
N LYS A 54 0.80 -6.36 -9.30
CA LYS A 54 2.00 -6.77 -10.05
C LYS A 54 1.60 -7.46 -11.37
N PRO A 55 2.45 -7.41 -12.42
CA PRO A 55 3.57 -6.49 -12.55
C PRO A 55 3.07 -5.05 -12.76
N LEU A 56 3.86 -4.08 -12.30
CA LEU A 56 3.57 -2.65 -12.44
C LEU A 56 4.80 -1.89 -12.93
N PRO A 57 4.63 -0.86 -13.79
CA PRO A 57 5.72 0.04 -14.14
C PRO A 57 6.21 0.82 -12.91
N ALA A 58 7.51 1.00 -12.77
CA ALA A 58 8.10 1.77 -11.67
C ALA A 58 7.56 3.21 -11.57
N GLY A 59 7.22 3.82 -12.72
CA GLY A 59 6.61 5.16 -12.76
C GLY A 59 5.27 5.25 -12.02
N ARG A 60 4.43 4.20 -12.12
CA ARG A 60 3.12 4.15 -11.45
C ARG A 60 3.26 4.06 -9.94
N LEU A 61 4.18 3.21 -9.46
CA LEU A 61 4.48 3.11 -8.04
C LEU A 61 5.01 4.44 -7.49
N LYS A 62 5.98 5.06 -8.18
CA LYS A 62 6.53 6.36 -7.78
C LYS A 62 5.47 7.46 -7.70
N SER A 63 4.57 7.53 -8.68
CA SER A 63 3.48 8.51 -8.69
C SER A 63 2.54 8.33 -7.50
N LEU A 64 2.11 7.09 -7.20
CA LEU A 64 1.23 6.83 -6.05
C LEU A 64 1.91 7.10 -4.71
N MET A 65 3.19 6.73 -4.57
CA MET A 65 3.98 7.04 -3.37
C MET A 65 4.11 8.55 -3.15
N ALA A 66 4.36 9.32 -4.21
CA ALA A 66 4.42 10.77 -4.14
C ALA A 66 3.08 11.38 -3.68
N GLN A 67 1.97 10.88 -4.23
CA GLN A 67 0.63 11.28 -3.78
C GLN A 67 0.39 10.96 -2.31
N LEU A 68 0.76 9.76 -1.84
CA LEU A 68 0.56 9.34 -0.45
C LEU A 68 1.37 10.15 0.56
N LEU A 69 2.54 10.62 0.14
CA LEU A 69 3.44 11.43 0.95
C LEU A 69 3.17 12.94 0.77
N ASN A 70 2.12 13.33 0.03
CA ASN A 70 1.84 14.71 -0.36
C ASN A 70 3.07 15.44 -0.92
N LEU A 71 3.94 14.72 -1.64
CA LEU A 71 5.08 15.32 -2.31
C LEU A 71 4.54 16.16 -3.47
N LYS A 72 4.80 17.47 -3.46
CA LYS A 72 4.60 18.29 -4.64
C LYS A 72 5.46 17.69 -5.77
N PRO A 73 4.92 17.44 -6.98
CA PRO A 73 5.76 17.13 -8.12
C PRO A 73 6.79 18.26 -8.22
N GLY A 74 8.08 17.90 -8.23
CA GLY A 74 9.18 18.84 -8.08
C GLY A 74 8.98 20.09 -8.92
N LEU A 75 9.07 21.24 -8.27
CA LEU A 75 9.36 22.51 -8.92
C LEU A 75 10.54 22.26 -9.87
N LYS A 76 10.30 22.36 -11.18
CA LYS A 76 11.39 22.64 -12.10
C LYS A 76 11.74 24.12 -11.87
N SER A 77 12.81 24.38 -11.14
CA SER A 77 13.55 25.65 -11.25
C SER A 77 14.35 25.66 -12.54
#